data_AF-A0A3D0H7U0-F1
#
_entry.id   AF-A0A3D0H7U0-F1
#
_cell.length_a   1.000
_cell.length_b   1.000
_cell.length_c   1.000
_cell.angle_alpha   90.00
_cell.angle_beta   90.00
_cell.angle_gamma   90.00
#
_symmetry.space_group_name_H-M   'P 1'
#
loop_
_entity.id
_entity.type
_entity.pdbx_description
1 polymer ?
#
loop_
_entity_poly.entity_id
_entity_poly.type
_entity_poly.pdbx_seq_one_letter_code
_entity_poly.pdbx_strand_id
1 'polypeptide(L)'
;RWAHVHRIPRTSVLGHLLFVALLSYLFSMQIRACPQRCINNYFTGLFHDLPEVLTRDIISPVKSSVEGLSDLIREYEKEMMEKEVYNLIPTGWHSAIRMYTEEEFTSVVIIDGERRVVGSREITNQFNEDRFDPRDGEIVRAADRLAAFIEAYAAIRNGSASPDLQEARWAIRNEYAGASLNIGGINIGEIYADFD
;
A
#
# COMPACT_ATOMS: atom_id res chain seq x y z
N ARG A 1 5.48 3.23 12.63
CA ARG A 1 4.21 3.99 12.46
C ARG A 1 3.88 4.90 13.65
N TRP A 2 3.55 6.17 13.35
CA TRP A 2 3.15 7.23 14.30
C TRP A 2 4.02 7.30 15.57
N ALA A 3 5.34 7.14 15.42
CA ALA A 3 6.25 6.98 16.56
C ALA A 3 6.33 8.22 17.47
N HIS A 4 6.02 9.40 16.92
CA HIS A 4 6.01 10.68 17.63
C HIS A 4 4.70 10.97 18.38
N VAL A 5 3.67 10.12 18.22
CA VAL A 5 2.34 10.36 18.79
C VAL A 5 1.95 9.29 19.81
N HIS A 6 1.48 9.73 20.98
CA HIS A 6 0.83 8.84 21.95
C HIS A 6 -0.56 8.41 21.46
N ARG A 7 -0.78 7.09 21.35
CA ARG A 7 -2.04 6.52 20.87
C ARG A 7 -2.38 5.20 21.54
N ILE A 8 -3.68 4.92 21.63
CA ILE A 8 -4.25 3.65 22.06
C ILE A 8 -5.30 3.25 21.02
N PRO A 9 -5.27 2.00 20.48
CA PRO A 9 -4.19 1.03 20.62
C PRO A 9 -2.92 1.49 19.88
N ARG A 10 -1.77 0.92 20.27
CA ARG A 10 -0.53 1.08 19.50
C ARG A 10 -0.54 0.11 18.32
N THR A 11 -0.32 0.62 17.11
CA THR A 11 -0.16 -0.21 15.90
C THR A 11 1.32 -0.39 15.58
N SER A 12 1.80 -1.63 15.52
CA SER A 12 3.14 -1.93 15.00
C SER A 12 3.17 -1.83 13.48
N VAL A 13 4.37 -1.72 12.88
CA VAL A 13 4.52 -1.78 11.41
C VAL A 13 3.97 -3.12 10.88
N LEU A 14 4.29 -4.24 11.53
CA LEU A 14 3.73 -5.55 11.16
C LEU A 14 2.20 -5.60 11.22
N GLY A 15 1.59 -4.96 12.23
CA GLY A 15 0.13 -4.89 12.35
C GLY A 15 -0.49 -4.10 11.20
N HIS A 16 0.15 -3.00 10.79
CA HIS A 16 -0.25 -2.21 9.63
C HIS A 16 -0.15 -3.04 8.34
N LEU A 17 1.01 -3.65 8.08
CA LEU A 17 1.25 -4.48 6.89
C LEU A 17 0.20 -5.59 6.74
N LEU A 18 -0.10 -6.30 7.84
CA LEU A 18 -1.15 -7.33 7.82
C LEU A 18 -2.51 -6.73 7.49
N PHE A 19 -2.84 -5.56 8.04
CA PHE A 19 -4.13 -4.91 7.80
C PHE A 19 -4.26 -4.46 6.33
N VAL A 20 -3.21 -3.90 5.75
CA VAL A 20 -3.17 -3.53 4.32
C VAL A 20 -3.29 -4.76 3.42
N ALA A 21 -2.59 -5.86 3.73
CA ALA A 21 -2.70 -7.12 3.00
C ALA A 21 -4.13 -7.67 3.00
N LEU A 22 -4.78 -7.69 4.18
CA LEU A 22 -6.16 -8.16 4.34
C LEU A 22 -7.15 -7.28 3.56
N LEU A 23 -7.05 -5.96 3.68
CA LEU A 23 -7.91 -5.03 2.93
C LEU A 23 -7.71 -5.18 1.42
N SER A 24 -6.46 -5.29 0.96
CA SER A 24 -6.12 -5.48 -0.46
C SER A 24 -6.74 -6.77 -1.01
N TYR A 25 -6.72 -7.86 -0.22
CA TYR A 25 -7.35 -9.12 -0.58
C TYR A 25 -8.88 -9.02 -0.60
N LEU A 26 -9.49 -8.41 0.42
CA LEU A 26 -10.95 -8.22 0.48
C LEU A 26 -11.46 -7.36 -0.68
N PHE A 27 -10.77 -6.28 -1.02
CA PHE A 27 -11.10 -5.46 -2.20
C PHE A 27 -10.97 -6.25 -3.50
N SER A 28 -9.89 -7.04 -3.64
CA SER A 28 -9.72 -7.93 -4.80
C SER A 28 -10.88 -8.93 -4.93
N MET A 29 -11.30 -9.53 -3.82
CA MET A 29 -12.45 -10.45 -3.79
C MET A 29 -13.76 -9.75 -4.18
N GLN A 30 -14.00 -8.54 -3.67
CA GLN A 30 -15.21 -7.76 -3.95
C GLN A 30 -15.34 -7.42 -5.44
N ILE A 31 -14.24 -7.10 -6.12
CA ILE A 31 -14.22 -6.82 -7.57
C ILE A 31 -14.09 -8.07 -8.44
N ARG A 32 -14.15 -9.27 -7.84
CA ARG A 32 -13.99 -10.57 -8.54
C ARG A 32 -12.69 -10.62 -9.34
N ALA A 33 -11.60 -10.17 -8.73
CA ALA A 33 -10.26 -10.28 -9.27
C ALA A 33 -9.90 -11.75 -9.53
N CYS A 34 -9.10 -12.01 -10.57
CA CYS A 34 -8.59 -13.37 -10.80
C CYS A 34 -7.66 -13.82 -9.64
N PRO A 35 -7.49 -15.14 -9.42
CA PRO A 35 -6.66 -15.65 -8.33
C PRO A 35 -5.27 -15.02 -8.25
N GLN A 36 -4.59 -14.85 -9.39
CA GLN A 36 -3.26 -14.25 -9.44
C GLN A 36 -3.28 -12.78 -9.00
N ARG A 37 -4.28 -12.00 -9.42
CA ARG A 37 -4.47 -10.61 -8.96
C ARG A 37 -4.69 -10.53 -7.46
N CYS A 38 -5.48 -11.45 -6.89
CA CYS A 38 -5.70 -11.53 -5.43
C CYS A 38 -4.40 -11.82 -4.68
N ILE A 39 -3.60 -12.78 -5.16
CA ILE A 39 -2.31 -13.16 -4.59
C ILE A 39 -1.36 -11.97 -4.63
N ASN A 40 -1.20 -11.36 -5.80
CA ASN A 40 -0.29 -10.24 -5.99
C ASN A 40 -0.69 -9.05 -5.13
N ASN A 41 -1.97 -8.66 -5.11
CA ASN A 41 -2.43 -7.56 -4.27
C ASN A 41 -2.23 -7.83 -2.77
N TYR A 42 -2.49 -9.06 -2.31
CA TYR A 42 -2.25 -9.44 -0.91
C TYR A 42 -0.77 -9.32 -0.54
N PHE A 43 0.12 -9.89 -1.36
CA PHE A 43 1.55 -9.88 -1.06
C PHE A 43 2.20 -8.51 -1.25
N THR A 44 1.76 -7.72 -2.24
CA THR A 44 2.14 -6.31 -2.33
C THR A 44 1.73 -5.59 -1.06
N GLY A 45 0.47 -5.70 -0.60
CA GLY A 45 0.04 -5.09 0.66
C GLY A 45 0.86 -5.55 1.88
N LEU A 46 1.25 -6.83 1.93
CA LEU A 46 2.04 -7.40 3.02
C LEU A 46 3.49 -6.90 3.03
N PHE A 47 4.09 -6.67 1.86
CA PHE A 47 5.51 -6.36 1.73
C PHE A 47 5.81 -4.91 1.31
N HIS A 48 4.80 -4.07 1.10
CA HIS A 48 4.99 -2.73 0.54
C HIS A 48 5.99 -1.87 1.35
N ASP A 49 5.93 -1.87 2.68
CA ASP A 49 6.90 -1.15 3.53
C ASP A 49 8.14 -1.99 3.90
N LEU A 50 8.33 -3.20 3.36
CA LEU A 50 9.50 -4.03 3.69
C LEU A 50 10.83 -3.29 3.44
N PRO A 51 11.04 -2.59 2.30
CA PRO A 51 12.25 -1.81 2.08
C PRO A 51 12.43 -0.70 3.13
N GLU A 52 11.36 0.00 3.51
CA GLU A 52 11.36 1.08 4.50
C GLU A 52 11.65 0.57 5.93
N VAL A 53 11.22 -0.65 6.27
CA VAL A 53 11.53 -1.27 7.57
C VAL A 53 13.04 -1.48 7.73
N LEU A 54 13.75 -1.82 6.64
CA LEU A 54 15.20 -2.03 6.68
C LEU A 54 15.98 -0.74 6.94
N THR A 55 15.41 0.42 6.60
CA THR A 55 16.02 1.75 6.81
C THR A 55 15.52 2.46 8.06
N ARG A 56 14.70 1.78 8.89
CA ARG A 56 14.16 2.22 10.19
C ARG A 56 13.10 3.33 10.16
N ASP A 57 12.14 3.28 9.22
CA ASP A 57 10.94 4.15 9.20
C ASP A 57 11.33 5.64 9.27
N ILE A 58 11.98 6.13 8.20
CA ILE A 58 12.30 7.56 8.04
C ILE A 58 10.97 8.31 7.85
N ILE A 59 10.54 9.05 8.86
CA ILE A 59 9.24 9.75 8.82
C ILE A 59 9.05 10.64 7.57
N SER A 60 7.85 10.66 7.00
CA SER A 60 7.52 11.39 5.76
C SER A 60 7.96 12.85 5.71
N PRO A 61 7.87 13.67 6.78
CA PRO A 61 8.36 15.05 6.77
C PRO A 61 9.85 15.18 6.49
N VAL A 62 10.64 14.16 6.86
CA VAL A 62 12.08 14.09 6.58
C VAL A 62 12.30 13.67 5.12
N LYS A 63 11.54 12.70 4.60
CA LYS A 63 11.66 12.24 3.20
C LYS A 63 11.47 13.39 2.19
N SER A 64 10.58 14.35 2.48
CA SER A 64 10.29 15.50 1.61
C SER A 64 11.01 16.80 2.00
N SER A 65 11.94 16.76 2.96
CA SER A 65 12.57 17.97 3.51
C SER A 65 13.64 18.61 2.59
N VAL A 66 14.24 17.81 1.69
CA VAL A 66 15.32 18.24 0.80
C VAL A 66 15.11 17.63 -0.58
N GLU A 67 15.25 18.44 -1.63
CA GLU A 67 15.21 17.98 -3.02
C GLU A 67 16.30 16.92 -3.26
N GLY A 68 15.93 15.77 -3.83
CA GLY A 68 16.82 14.64 -4.08
C GLY A 68 17.05 13.67 -2.90
N LEU A 69 16.64 14.03 -1.67
CA LEU A 69 16.77 13.12 -0.52
C LEU A 69 15.88 11.87 -0.66
N SER A 70 14.68 12.03 -1.20
CA SER A 70 13.76 10.90 -1.43
C SER A 70 14.35 9.87 -2.40
N ASP A 71 15.08 10.29 -3.42
CA ASP A 71 15.67 9.37 -4.39
C ASP A 71 16.88 8.65 -3.79
N LEU A 72 17.69 9.35 -3.00
CA LEU A 72 18.81 8.75 -2.26
C LEU A 72 18.32 7.72 -1.22
N ILE A 73 17.20 7.99 -0.55
CA ILE A 73 16.56 7.02 0.36
C ILE A 73 16.12 5.78 -0.41
N ARG A 74 15.46 5.92 -1.57
CA ARG A 74 15.03 4.79 -2.41
C ARG A 74 16.20 3.95 -2.90
N GLU A 75 17.28 4.58 -3.33
CA GLU A 75 18.51 3.87 -3.73
C GLU A 75 19.07 3.07 -2.57
N TYR A 76 19.11 3.66 -1.37
CA TYR A 76 19.58 2.97 -0.17
C TYR A 76 18.67 1.81 0.26
N GLU A 77 17.34 1.99 0.21
CA GLU A 77 16.35 0.94 0.46
C GLU A 77 16.54 -0.24 -0.49
N LYS A 78 16.78 0.03 -1.78
CA LYS A 78 17.07 -0.99 -2.78
C LYS A 78 18.37 -1.74 -2.46
N GLU A 79 19.44 -1.03 -2.11
CA GLU A 79 20.69 -1.68 -1.69
C GLU A 79 20.51 -2.57 -0.46
N MET A 80 19.71 -2.14 0.51
CA MET A 80 19.42 -2.92 1.71
C MET A 80 18.62 -4.19 1.39
N MET A 81 17.67 -4.14 0.46
CA MET A 81 16.98 -5.33 -0.04
C MET A 81 17.95 -6.34 -0.66
N GLU A 82 18.93 -5.88 -1.47
CA GLU A 82 19.98 -6.75 -2.03
C GLU A 82 20.87 -7.38 -0.95
N LYS A 83 21.30 -6.59 0.03
CA LYS A 83 22.23 -7.03 1.08
C LYS A 83 21.57 -7.98 2.08
N GLU A 84 20.39 -7.63 2.56
CA GLU A 84 19.76 -8.27 3.73
C GLU A 84 18.63 -9.24 3.39
N VAL A 85 17.95 -9.10 2.24
CA VAL A 85 16.76 -9.92 1.92
C VAL A 85 17.05 -10.92 0.81
N TYR A 86 17.48 -10.45 -0.38
CA TYR A 86 17.63 -11.32 -1.54
C TYR A 86 18.67 -12.43 -1.33
N ASN A 87 19.70 -12.20 -0.53
CA ASN A 87 20.69 -13.21 -0.15
C ASN A 87 20.15 -14.32 0.76
N LEU A 88 19.01 -14.10 1.42
CA LEU A 88 18.41 -15.05 2.36
C LEU A 88 17.31 -15.90 1.75
N ILE A 89 16.90 -15.62 0.50
CA ILE A 89 15.80 -16.29 -0.18
C ILE A 89 16.24 -16.90 -1.53
N PRO A 90 15.55 -17.94 -2.01
CA PRO A 90 15.86 -18.54 -3.31
C PRO A 90 15.78 -17.54 -4.46
N THR A 91 16.69 -17.64 -5.43
CA THR A 91 16.73 -16.76 -6.61
C THR A 91 15.43 -16.78 -7.42
N GLY A 92 14.74 -17.92 -7.46
CA GLY A 92 13.44 -18.05 -8.13
C GLY A 92 12.32 -17.20 -7.50
N TRP A 93 12.49 -16.67 -6.29
CA TRP A 93 11.51 -15.81 -5.62
C TRP A 93 11.81 -14.32 -5.81
N HIS A 94 13.00 -13.96 -6.31
CA HIS A 94 13.44 -12.58 -6.38
C HIS A 94 12.51 -11.73 -7.25
N SER A 95 12.04 -12.24 -8.39
CA SER A 95 11.12 -11.51 -9.27
C SER A 95 9.80 -11.18 -8.58
N ALA A 96 9.21 -12.15 -7.87
CA ALA A 96 7.97 -11.94 -7.13
C ALA A 96 8.15 -10.94 -5.99
N ILE A 97 9.21 -11.05 -5.20
CA ILE A 97 9.49 -10.09 -4.13
C ILE A 97 9.71 -8.68 -4.71
N ARG A 98 10.47 -8.52 -5.80
CA ARG A 98 10.60 -7.21 -6.48
C ARG A 98 9.25 -6.66 -6.91
N MET A 99 8.38 -7.49 -7.46
CA MET A 99 7.02 -7.09 -7.84
C MET A 99 6.19 -6.63 -6.64
N TYR A 100 6.44 -7.14 -5.43
CA TYR A 100 5.70 -6.75 -4.23
C TYR A 100 6.28 -5.52 -3.52
N THR A 101 7.58 -5.26 -3.67
CA THR A 101 8.30 -4.21 -2.93
C THR A 101 8.74 -3.01 -3.77
N GLU A 102 8.80 -3.12 -5.10
CA GLU A 102 9.24 -2.05 -6.00
C GLU A 102 8.05 -1.46 -6.77
N GLU A 103 7.94 -0.13 -6.79
CA GLU A 103 6.82 0.61 -7.40
C GLU A 103 5.46 0.01 -6.98
N GLU A 104 5.33 -0.36 -5.72
CA GLU A 104 4.29 -1.18 -5.11
C GLU A 104 2.86 -0.70 -5.40
N PHE A 105 2.68 0.62 -5.52
CA PHE A 105 1.39 1.24 -5.83
C PHE A 105 1.13 1.48 -7.32
N THR A 106 2.03 1.06 -8.20
CA THR A 106 1.82 1.11 -9.66
C THR A 106 1.03 -0.11 -10.11
N SER A 107 0.00 0.08 -10.94
CA SER A 107 -0.76 -1.03 -11.53
C SER A 107 -0.03 -1.60 -12.75
N VAL A 108 0.17 -2.92 -12.81
CA VAL A 108 1.00 -3.59 -13.82
C VAL A 108 0.42 -4.93 -14.26
N VAL A 109 0.76 -5.32 -15.49
CA VAL A 109 0.46 -6.63 -16.09
C VAL A 109 1.66 -7.11 -16.90
N ILE A 110 1.71 -8.41 -17.17
CA ILE A 110 2.66 -9.06 -18.07
C ILE A 110 1.94 -9.38 -19.38
N ILE A 111 2.44 -8.83 -20.49
CA ILE A 111 1.92 -9.09 -21.84
C ILE A 111 3.11 -9.54 -22.69
N ASP A 112 3.00 -10.72 -23.30
CA ASP A 112 4.06 -11.32 -24.11
C ASP A 112 5.42 -11.42 -23.38
N GLY A 113 5.38 -11.60 -22.05
CA GLY A 113 6.57 -11.67 -21.19
C GLY A 113 7.11 -10.31 -20.73
N GLU A 114 6.50 -9.20 -21.14
CA GLU A 114 6.94 -7.85 -20.79
C GLU A 114 6.02 -7.18 -19.77
N ARG A 115 6.62 -6.50 -18.77
CA ARG A 115 5.91 -5.67 -17.80
C ARG A 115 5.35 -4.42 -18.50
N ARG A 116 4.04 -4.19 -18.35
CA ARG A 116 3.38 -2.94 -18.77
C ARG A 116 2.65 -2.28 -17.61
N VAL A 117 2.81 -0.97 -17.50
CA VAL A 117 2.05 -0.14 -16.57
C VAL A 117 0.69 0.14 -17.18
N VAL A 118 -0.37 -0.16 -16.43
CA VAL A 118 -1.77 -0.03 -16.84
C VAL A 118 -2.58 0.53 -15.67
N GLY A 119 -3.82 0.97 -15.90
CA GLY A 119 -4.71 1.39 -14.80
C GLY A 119 -5.54 0.25 -14.21
N SER A 120 -6.03 0.40 -12.98
CA SER A 120 -6.91 -0.57 -12.29
C SER A 120 -8.18 -0.89 -13.09
N ARG A 121 -8.77 0.14 -13.74
CA ARG A 121 -9.92 -0.04 -14.65
C ARG A 121 -9.55 -0.87 -15.87
N GLU A 122 -8.35 -0.72 -16.39
CA GLU A 122 -7.86 -1.46 -17.53
C GLU A 122 -7.59 -2.93 -17.18
N ILE A 123 -6.94 -3.18 -16.04
CA ILE A 123 -6.79 -4.53 -15.47
C ILE A 123 -8.16 -5.20 -15.37
N THR A 124 -9.12 -4.52 -14.77
CA THR A 124 -10.47 -5.06 -14.56
C THR A 124 -11.18 -5.42 -15.86
N ASN A 125 -11.07 -4.59 -16.90
CA ASN A 125 -11.80 -4.79 -18.15
C ASN A 125 -11.10 -5.70 -19.14
N GLN A 126 -9.77 -5.77 -19.13
CA GLN A 126 -8.99 -6.39 -20.20
C GLN A 126 -7.98 -7.44 -19.72
N PHE A 127 -7.50 -7.36 -18.47
CA PHE A 127 -6.38 -8.16 -18.00
C PHE A 127 -6.64 -8.89 -16.67
N ASN A 128 -7.91 -9.14 -16.33
CA ASN A 128 -8.31 -9.84 -15.11
C ASN A 128 -8.27 -11.38 -15.30
N GLU A 129 -7.13 -11.90 -15.72
CA GLU A 129 -6.86 -13.33 -15.90
C GLU A 129 -5.45 -13.67 -15.43
N ASP A 130 -5.25 -14.87 -14.88
CA ASP A 130 -3.98 -15.26 -14.26
C ASP A 130 -2.78 -15.19 -15.22
N ARG A 131 -3.00 -15.43 -16.52
CA ARG A 131 -1.96 -15.38 -17.55
C ARG A 131 -1.31 -14.00 -17.72
N PHE A 132 -1.98 -12.93 -17.28
CA PHE A 132 -1.44 -11.57 -17.35
C PHE A 132 -0.68 -11.16 -16.09
N ASP A 133 -0.59 -12.05 -15.09
CA ASP A 133 0.06 -11.81 -13.79
C ASP A 133 -0.19 -10.38 -13.22
N PRO A 134 -1.47 -9.96 -13.11
CA PRO A 134 -1.79 -8.57 -12.76
C PRO A 134 -1.43 -8.26 -11.30
N ARG A 135 -0.87 -7.08 -11.06
CA ARG A 135 -0.85 -6.41 -9.75
C ARG A 135 -1.59 -5.09 -9.87
N ASP A 136 -2.59 -4.87 -9.04
CA ASP A 136 -3.35 -3.63 -9.00
C ASP A 136 -2.87 -2.75 -7.84
N GLY A 137 -1.83 -1.96 -8.11
CA GLY A 137 -1.22 -1.08 -7.12
C GLY A 137 -2.14 0.05 -6.65
N GLU A 138 -3.11 0.47 -7.46
CA GLU A 138 -4.10 1.48 -7.05
C GLU A 138 -5.02 0.96 -5.94
N ILE A 139 -5.44 -0.32 -6.03
CA ILE A 139 -6.20 -0.99 -4.96
C ILE A 139 -5.36 -1.11 -3.69
N VAL A 140 -4.09 -1.50 -3.82
CA VAL A 140 -3.19 -1.63 -2.65
C VAL A 140 -2.94 -0.26 -2.00
N ARG A 141 -2.78 0.80 -2.80
CA ARG A 141 -2.65 2.18 -2.31
C ARG A 141 -3.90 2.63 -1.54
N ALA A 142 -5.08 2.32 -2.06
CA ALA A 142 -6.34 2.63 -1.39
C ALA A 142 -6.47 1.88 -0.05
N ALA A 143 -6.02 0.62 0.01
CA ALA A 143 -5.97 -0.18 1.23
C ALA A 143 -5.00 0.39 2.27
N ASP A 144 -3.79 0.80 1.87
CA ASP A 144 -2.83 1.50 2.75
C ASP A 144 -3.42 2.78 3.34
N ARG A 145 -4.00 3.63 2.48
CA ARG A 145 -4.63 4.89 2.91
C ARG A 145 -5.76 4.66 3.90
N LEU A 146 -6.61 3.66 3.63
CA LEU A 146 -7.70 3.29 4.53
C LEU A 146 -7.17 2.75 5.86
N ALA A 147 -6.12 1.92 5.85
CA ALA A 147 -5.48 1.44 7.05
C ALA A 147 -4.92 2.59 7.91
N ALA A 148 -4.17 3.51 7.30
CA ALA A 148 -3.64 4.68 8.00
C ALA A 148 -4.75 5.59 8.56
N PHE A 149 -5.85 5.76 7.83
CA PHE A 149 -7.03 6.48 8.31
C PHE A 149 -7.67 5.80 9.51
N ILE A 150 -7.90 4.48 9.45
CA ILE A 150 -8.50 3.71 10.54
C ILE A 150 -7.62 3.76 11.79
N GLU A 151 -6.30 3.68 11.63
CA GLU A 151 -5.35 3.86 12.74
C GLU A 151 -5.51 5.22 13.43
N ALA A 152 -5.55 6.31 12.65
CA ALA A 152 -5.74 7.65 13.17
C ALA A 152 -7.13 7.83 13.82
N TYR A 153 -8.16 7.33 13.15
CA TYR A 153 -9.54 7.36 13.62
C TYR A 153 -9.70 6.64 14.97
N ALA A 154 -9.20 5.41 15.07
CA ALA A 154 -9.26 4.62 16.29
C ALA A 154 -8.49 5.30 17.43
N ALA A 155 -7.31 5.86 17.15
CA ALA A 155 -6.53 6.60 18.15
C ALA A 155 -7.28 7.83 18.68
N ILE A 156 -7.94 8.61 17.81
CA ILE A 156 -8.76 9.76 18.18
C ILE A 156 -9.96 9.33 19.03
N ARG A 157 -10.70 8.30 18.59
CA ARG A 157 -11.86 7.76 19.32
C ARG A 157 -11.49 7.25 20.71
N ASN A 158 -10.26 6.76 20.89
CA ASN A 158 -9.73 6.33 22.18
C ASN A 158 -9.06 7.48 22.97
N GLY A 159 -9.32 8.74 22.63
CA GLY A 159 -8.94 9.90 23.42
C GLY A 159 -7.58 10.52 23.09
N SER A 160 -6.93 10.14 21.98
CA SER A 160 -5.74 10.86 21.52
C SER A 160 -6.12 12.21 20.92
N ALA A 161 -5.66 13.30 21.55
CA ALA A 161 -5.90 14.68 21.13
C ALA A 161 -4.81 15.23 20.19
N SER A 162 -3.99 14.37 19.58
CA SER A 162 -2.89 14.81 18.71
C SER A 162 -3.40 15.55 17.46
N PRO A 163 -2.93 16.78 17.20
CA PRO A 163 -3.23 17.51 15.98
C PRO A 163 -2.81 16.74 14.72
N ASP A 164 -1.66 16.08 14.74
CA ASP A 164 -1.12 15.31 13.61
C ASP A 164 -2.08 14.19 13.17
N LEU A 165 -2.73 13.51 14.13
CA LEU A 165 -3.73 12.48 13.82
C LEU A 165 -5.01 13.08 13.22
N GLN A 166 -5.44 14.26 13.71
CA GLN A 166 -6.61 14.94 13.17
C GLN A 166 -6.36 15.43 11.74
N GLU A 167 -5.19 16.01 11.51
CA GLU A 167 -4.75 16.46 10.19
C GLU A 167 -4.66 15.28 9.23
N ALA A 168 -4.00 14.19 9.61
CA ALA A 168 -3.90 13.02 8.74
C ALA A 168 -5.27 12.39 8.44
N ARG A 169 -6.15 12.28 9.44
CA ARG A 169 -7.54 11.80 9.25
C ARG A 169 -8.28 12.68 8.22
N TRP A 170 -8.17 14.00 8.36
CA TRP A 170 -8.85 14.95 7.49
C TRP A 170 -8.27 14.95 6.07
N ALA A 171 -6.93 14.96 5.95
CA ALA A 171 -6.23 14.94 4.67
C ALA A 171 -6.56 13.69 3.86
N ILE A 172 -6.50 12.50 4.49
CA ILE A 172 -6.85 11.24 3.83
C ILE A 172 -8.34 11.23 3.45
N ARG A 173 -9.24 11.64 4.37
CA ARG A 173 -10.68 11.69 4.05
C ARG A 173 -10.96 12.58 2.85
N ASN A 174 -10.32 13.75 2.77
CA ASN A 174 -10.52 14.70 1.68
C ASN A 174 -9.94 14.23 0.35
N GLU A 175 -8.84 13.47 0.36
CA GLU A 175 -8.30 12.81 -0.84
C GLU A 175 -9.37 11.92 -1.49
N TYR A 176 -10.27 11.33 -0.68
CA TYR A 176 -11.34 10.43 -1.12
C TYR A 176 -12.77 10.97 -0.95
N ALA A 177 -12.95 12.24 -0.58
CA ALA A 177 -14.27 12.85 -0.31
C ALA A 177 -15.07 13.17 -1.58
N GLY A 178 -14.45 13.03 -2.76
CA GLY A 178 -15.17 13.14 -4.03
C GLY A 178 -16.17 12.00 -4.20
N ALA A 179 -17.44 12.32 -4.40
CA ALA A 179 -18.49 11.34 -4.67
C ALA A 179 -18.10 10.49 -5.89
N SER A 180 -18.00 9.16 -5.70
CA SER A 180 -17.70 8.15 -6.72
C SER A 180 -16.24 8.00 -7.17
N LEU A 181 -15.27 8.07 -6.25
CA LEU A 181 -13.91 7.57 -6.52
C LEU A 181 -13.95 6.03 -6.61
N ASN A 182 -14.21 5.56 -7.83
CA ASN A 182 -14.27 4.14 -8.17
C ASN A 182 -12.88 3.67 -8.63
N ILE A 183 -12.22 2.88 -7.78
CA ILE A 183 -10.94 2.23 -8.11
C ILE A 183 -11.25 0.76 -8.39
N GLY A 184 -11.12 0.36 -9.66
CA GLY A 184 -11.28 -1.05 -10.07
C GLY A 184 -12.64 -1.69 -9.79
N GLY A 185 -13.67 -0.91 -9.46
CA GLY A 185 -14.99 -1.38 -9.02
C GLY A 185 -15.32 -1.08 -7.55
N ILE A 186 -14.37 -0.60 -6.75
CA ILE A 186 -14.57 -0.26 -5.33
C ILE A 186 -14.93 1.22 -5.19
N ASN A 187 -16.08 1.50 -4.56
CA ASN A 187 -16.44 2.87 -4.16
C ASN A 187 -15.78 3.21 -2.82
N ILE A 188 -14.54 3.70 -2.89
CA ILE A 188 -13.76 4.01 -1.68
C ILE A 188 -14.38 5.19 -0.91
N GLY A 189 -15.01 6.14 -1.60
CA GLY A 189 -15.66 7.29 -0.96
C GLY A 189 -16.80 6.90 -0.03
N GLU A 190 -17.60 5.90 -0.38
CA GLU A 190 -18.66 5.36 0.48
C GLU A 190 -18.08 4.75 1.77
N ILE A 191 -16.97 4.02 1.68
CA ILE A 191 -16.31 3.43 2.86
C ILE A 191 -15.92 4.54 3.86
N TYR A 192 -15.35 5.66 3.38
CA TYR A 192 -15.01 6.79 4.24
C TYR A 192 -16.23 7.57 4.75
N ALA A 193 -17.36 7.53 4.04
CA ALA A 193 -18.60 8.18 4.47
C ALA A 193 -19.23 7.51 5.69
N ASP A 194 -19.02 6.20 5.87
CA ASP A 194 -19.54 5.43 7.01
C ASP A 194 -18.82 5.73 8.35
N PHE A 195 -17.72 6.47 8.34
CA PHE A 195 -17.03 6.91 9.56
C PHE A 195 -17.57 8.26 10.05
N ASP A 196 -18.05 8.30 11.30
CA ASP A 196 -18.47 9.52 12.01
C ASP A 196 -17.41 10.64 12.01
#